data_AF-A0A1Y5E155-F1
#
_entry.id   AF-A0A1Y5E155-F1
#
_cell.length_a   1.000
_cell.length_b   1.000
_cell.length_c   1.000
_cell.angle_alpha   90.00
_cell.angle_beta   90.00
_cell.angle_gamma   90.00
#
_symmetry.space_group_name_H-M   'P 1'
#
loop_
_entity.id
_entity.type
_entity.pdbx_description
1 polymer ?
#
loop_
_entity_poly.entity_id
_entity_poly.type
_entity_poly.pdbx_seq_one_letter_code
_entity_poly.pdbx_strand_id
1 'polypeptide(L)'
;MKTLLNLSVRKTLLMIALLVIFSFTLLSFSSLYRINQMMEVETLSSRLANTQQQMLVLFRDENNFINGLDSQGFERMQQKGDDLQRQVLTIKTDFSKLGIRRHVQIEDVLDQLQAYQRAAKSIADLLFRIGLDEKQGLRGELRRSIHGAENLLSEVQASPVLMVDMLTLRRNEKDFIIRKNTKYLDKHQANSELFKQNIKSSELTVITKHQLSQSLSAYQMAFEHLVQAQLSLGNLKGQGALGEMQLLATNLESLMNQLGTDLRQDLTQIKQESHWYNMLLLVLVSVISSGLLILVNKMITRRLDRLQHHLQGFAEGDAD
;
A
#
# COMPACT_ATOMS: atom_id res chain seq x y z
N MET A 1 21.16 50.59 31.84
CA MET A 1 19.94 51.38 32.15
C MET A 1 20.17 52.90 32.10
N LYS A 2 21.34 53.45 32.50
CA LYS A 2 21.67 54.90 32.37
C LYS A 2 21.85 55.41 30.93
N THR A 3 22.16 54.55 29.96
CA THR A 3 22.41 54.92 28.55
C THR A 3 21.14 55.24 27.75
N LEU A 4 19.99 54.67 28.11
CA LEU A 4 18.71 54.96 27.44
C LEU A 4 18.12 56.33 27.83
N LEU A 5 18.54 56.91 28.96
CA LEU A 5 18.01 58.17 29.49
C LEU A 5 18.51 59.42 28.76
N ASN A 6 19.57 59.32 27.94
CA ASN A 6 20.14 60.42 27.16
C ASN A 6 19.66 60.49 25.69
N LEU A 7 18.80 59.56 25.25
CA LEU A 7 18.21 59.63 23.92
C LEU A 7 17.09 60.68 23.87
N SER A 8 16.96 61.37 22.73
CA SER A 8 15.79 62.23 22.51
C SER A 8 14.53 61.37 22.40
N VAL A 9 13.39 61.90 22.84
CA VAL A 9 12.09 61.21 22.78
C VAL A 9 11.81 60.65 21.37
N ARG A 10 12.15 61.43 20.33
CA ARG A 10 12.06 61.04 18.91
C ARG A 10 12.88 59.80 18.58
N LYS A 11 14.14 59.71 19.01
CA LYS A 11 15.01 58.54 18.75
C LYS A 11 14.47 57.28 19.45
N THR A 12 13.88 57.42 20.63
CA THR A 12 13.32 56.29 21.38
C THR A 12 12.03 55.76 20.73
N LEU A 13 11.13 56.65 20.29
CA LEU A 13 9.93 56.28 19.53
C LEU A 13 10.28 55.61 18.20
N LEU A 14 11.27 56.12 17.47
CA LEU A 14 11.78 55.49 16.24
C LEU A 14 12.35 54.09 16.51
N MET A 15 13.07 53.90 17.62
CA MET A 15 13.61 52.58 17.99
C MET A 15 12.50 51.56 18.30
N ILE A 16 11.44 51.98 18.99
CA ILE A 16 10.27 51.12 19.25
C ILE A 16 9.59 50.75 17.93
N ALA A 17 9.37 51.72 17.04
CA ALA A 17 8.77 51.47 15.73
C ALA A 17 9.60 50.46 14.91
N LEU A 18 10.93 50.64 14.87
CA LEU A 18 11.83 49.71 14.18
C LEU A 18 11.84 48.32 14.80
N LEU A 19 11.83 48.20 16.14
CA LEU A 19 11.79 46.92 16.85
C LEU A 19 10.48 46.18 16.56
N VAL A 20 9.36 46.89 16.58
CA VAL A 20 8.04 46.32 16.28
C VAL A 20 8.00 45.83 14.83
N ILE A 21 8.44 46.65 13.87
CA ILE A 21 8.52 46.26 12.46
C ILE A 21 9.41 45.02 12.29
N PHE A 22 10.61 45.02 12.87
CA PHE A 22 11.54 43.88 12.81
C PHE A 22 10.94 42.60 13.42
N SER A 23 10.21 42.74 14.52
CA SER A 23 9.55 41.60 15.16
C SER A 23 8.42 41.05 14.29
N PHE A 24 7.62 41.93 13.67
CA PHE A 24 6.56 41.53 12.74
C PHE A 24 7.11 40.88 11.47
N THR A 25 8.24 41.35 10.93
CA THR A 25 8.87 40.72 9.77
C THR A 25 9.43 39.34 10.13
N LEU A 26 10.10 39.20 11.27
CA LEU A 26 10.61 37.91 11.76
C LEU A 26 9.47 36.90 12.00
N LEU A 27 8.39 37.36 12.64
CA LEU A 27 7.16 36.58 12.84
C LEU A 27 6.59 36.12 11.50
N SER A 28 6.39 37.05 10.56
CA SER A 28 5.83 36.76 9.24
C SER A 28 6.70 35.76 8.48
N PHE A 29 8.02 35.93 8.50
CA PHE A 29 8.96 35.00 7.86
C PHE A 29 8.88 33.60 8.47
N SER A 30 8.87 33.49 9.80
CA SER A 30 8.74 32.19 10.48
C SER A 30 7.39 31.51 10.22
N SER A 31 6.31 32.30 10.11
CA SER A 31 4.98 31.81 9.79
C SER A 31 4.90 31.29 8.35
N LEU A 32 5.47 32.02 7.39
CA LEU A 32 5.54 31.58 5.99
C LEU A 32 6.35 30.29 5.85
N TYR A 33 7.48 30.17 6.54
CA TYR A 33 8.27 28.95 6.56
C TYR A 33 7.45 27.74 7.07
N ARG A 34 6.72 27.90 8.18
CA ARG A 34 5.87 26.84 8.73
C ARG A 34 4.67 26.49 7.85
N ILE A 35 4.06 27.47 7.19
CA ILE A 35 2.97 27.23 6.21
C ILE A 35 3.50 26.39 5.05
N ASN A 36 4.68 26.71 4.52
CA ASN A 36 5.28 25.94 3.43
C ASN A 36 5.56 24.49 3.84
N GLN A 37 6.18 24.27 5.01
CA GLN A 37 6.38 22.91 5.54
C GLN A 37 5.06 22.16 5.71
N MET A 38 4.03 22.81 6.24
CA MET A 38 2.71 22.21 6.42
C MET A 38 2.10 21.78 5.08
N MET A 39 2.19 22.63 4.05
CA MET A 39 1.70 22.29 2.71
C MET A 39 2.45 21.10 2.13
N GLU A 40 3.77 21.02 2.28
CA GLU A 40 4.54 19.88 1.78
C GLU A 40 4.11 18.56 2.43
N VAL A 41 3.96 18.52 3.76
CA VAL A 41 3.50 17.33 4.49
C VAL A 41 2.04 16.99 4.14
N GLU A 42 1.18 17.97 3.89
CA GLU A 42 -0.21 17.76 3.46
C GLU A 42 -0.27 17.16 2.05
N THR A 43 0.56 17.65 1.12
CA THR A 43 0.67 17.05 -0.22
C THR A 43 1.22 15.63 -0.17
N LEU A 44 2.14 15.33 0.75
CA LEU A 44 2.65 13.98 0.97
C LEU A 44 1.55 13.07 1.52
N SER A 45 0.75 13.54 2.48
CA SER A 45 -0.37 12.79 3.06
C SER A 45 -1.45 12.50 2.02
N SER A 46 -1.78 13.47 1.18
CA SER A 46 -2.72 13.30 0.06
C SER A 46 -2.21 12.28 -0.97
N ARG A 47 -0.93 12.36 -1.34
CA ARG A 47 -0.31 11.38 -2.25
C ARG A 47 -0.31 9.98 -1.66
N LEU A 48 0.05 9.83 -0.39
CA LEU A 48 0.01 8.54 0.31
C LEU A 48 -1.39 7.93 0.31
N ALA A 49 -2.43 8.73 0.60
CA ALA A 49 -3.82 8.28 0.58
C ALA A 49 -4.28 7.86 -0.82
N ASN A 50 -3.89 8.59 -1.87
CA ASN A 50 -4.18 8.22 -3.25
C ASN A 50 -3.47 6.91 -3.65
N THR A 51 -2.19 6.77 -3.34
CA THR A 51 -1.43 5.53 -3.58
C THR A 51 -2.06 4.34 -2.83
N GLN A 52 -2.53 4.53 -1.60
CA GLN A 52 -3.28 3.50 -0.87
C GLN A 52 -4.57 3.10 -1.59
N GLN A 53 -5.35 4.06 -2.09
CA GLN A 53 -6.57 3.76 -2.85
C GLN A 53 -6.25 2.99 -4.14
N GLN A 54 -5.22 3.38 -4.87
CA GLN A 54 -4.79 2.69 -6.08
C GLN A 54 -4.30 1.27 -5.81
N MET A 55 -3.64 1.04 -4.68
CA MET A 55 -3.26 -0.29 -4.20
C MET A 55 -4.49 -1.18 -3.96
N LEU A 56 -5.54 -0.67 -3.31
CA LEU A 56 -6.78 -1.42 -3.14
C LEU A 56 -7.46 -1.74 -4.47
N VAL A 57 -7.38 -0.82 -5.44
CA VAL A 57 -7.85 -1.06 -6.81
C VAL A 57 -7.02 -2.15 -7.49
N LEU A 58 -5.69 -2.14 -7.34
CA LEU A 58 -4.83 -3.22 -7.83
C LEU A 58 -5.30 -4.55 -7.26
N PHE A 59 -5.39 -4.70 -5.93
CA PHE A 59 -5.80 -5.94 -5.26
C PHE A 59 -7.16 -6.46 -5.75
N ARG A 60 -8.13 -5.55 -5.95
CA ARG A 60 -9.43 -5.91 -6.52
C ARG A 60 -9.31 -6.42 -7.95
N ASP A 61 -8.53 -5.74 -8.78
CA ASP A 61 -8.32 -6.14 -10.17
C ASP A 61 -7.57 -7.48 -10.26
N GLU A 62 -6.65 -7.76 -9.33
CA GLU A 62 -6.00 -9.07 -9.22
C GLU A 62 -6.97 -10.19 -8.87
N ASN A 63 -7.85 -9.95 -7.89
CA ASN A 63 -8.91 -10.89 -7.56
C ASN A 63 -9.88 -11.10 -8.74
N ASN A 64 -10.18 -10.05 -9.51
CA ASN A 64 -11.00 -10.17 -10.72
C ASN A 64 -10.32 -11.04 -11.77
N PHE A 65 -9.01 -10.87 -11.98
CA PHE A 65 -8.23 -11.73 -12.87
C PHE A 65 -8.22 -13.18 -12.38
N ILE A 66 -7.95 -13.43 -11.11
CA ILE A 66 -7.88 -14.77 -10.53
C ILE A 66 -9.23 -15.50 -10.67
N ASN A 67 -10.34 -14.80 -10.44
CA ASN A 67 -11.68 -15.38 -10.52
C ASN A 67 -12.21 -15.47 -11.97
N GLY A 68 -11.86 -14.50 -12.81
CA GLY A 68 -12.36 -14.38 -14.19
C GLY A 68 -11.47 -15.04 -15.25
N LEU A 69 -10.22 -15.32 -14.92
CA LEU A 69 -9.20 -15.91 -15.81
C LEU A 69 -8.98 -15.11 -17.12
N ASP A 70 -9.15 -13.77 -17.07
CA ASP A 70 -8.97 -12.88 -18.21
C ASP A 70 -7.48 -12.62 -18.51
N SER A 71 -6.98 -13.12 -19.63
CA SER A 71 -5.57 -12.95 -20.02
C SER A 71 -5.14 -11.49 -20.14
N GLN A 72 -6.03 -10.56 -20.50
CA GLN A 72 -5.72 -9.12 -20.55
C GLN A 72 -5.67 -8.47 -19.16
N GLY A 73 -6.21 -9.13 -18.14
CA GLY A 73 -6.12 -8.69 -16.74
C GLY A 73 -4.69 -8.65 -16.24
N PHE A 74 -3.89 -9.66 -16.59
CA PHE A 74 -2.52 -9.82 -16.08
C PHE A 74 -1.58 -8.67 -16.49
N GLU A 75 -1.56 -8.29 -17.78
CA GLU A 75 -0.71 -7.20 -18.26
C GLU A 75 -1.08 -5.86 -17.60
N ARG A 76 -2.37 -5.60 -17.44
CA ARG A 76 -2.88 -4.39 -16.76
C ARG A 76 -2.48 -4.36 -15.29
N MET A 77 -2.53 -5.50 -14.60
CA MET A 77 -2.11 -5.61 -13.20
C MET A 77 -0.61 -5.36 -13.03
N GLN A 78 0.24 -5.94 -13.90
CA GLN A 78 1.68 -5.71 -13.88
C GLN A 78 2.01 -4.22 -14.04
N GLN A 79 1.41 -3.56 -15.04
CA GLN A 79 1.60 -2.13 -15.26
C GLN A 79 1.18 -1.27 -14.07
N LYS A 80 0.03 -1.58 -13.43
CA LYS A 80 -0.42 -0.89 -12.22
C LYS A 80 0.50 -1.13 -11.03
N GLY A 81 1.02 -2.35 -10.90
CA GLY A 81 2.03 -2.68 -9.91
C GLY A 81 3.29 -1.82 -10.09
N ASP A 82 3.86 -1.78 -11.29
CA ASP A 82 5.05 -0.99 -11.59
C ASP A 82 4.82 0.50 -11.31
N ASP A 83 3.62 1.01 -11.63
CA ASP A 83 3.25 2.39 -11.34
C ASP A 83 3.18 2.66 -9.84
N LEU A 84 2.52 1.80 -9.08
CA LEU A 84 2.47 1.88 -7.61
C LEU A 84 3.86 1.85 -6.98
N GLN A 85 4.75 0.99 -7.48
CA GLN A 85 6.13 0.93 -6.98
C GLN A 85 6.87 2.27 -7.20
N ARG A 86 6.70 2.88 -8.38
CA ARG A 86 7.28 4.21 -8.68
C ARG A 86 6.69 5.31 -7.79
N GLN A 87 5.40 5.24 -7.49
CA GLN A 87 4.76 6.18 -6.56
C GLN A 87 5.30 6.02 -5.13
N VAL A 88 5.42 4.79 -4.63
CA VAL A 88 6.00 4.51 -3.30
C VAL A 88 7.45 4.98 -3.21
N LEU A 89 8.25 4.80 -4.26
CA LEU A 89 9.62 5.34 -4.34
C LEU A 89 9.67 6.88 -4.32
N THR A 90 8.70 7.53 -4.97
CA THR A 90 8.57 8.99 -4.95
C THR A 90 8.21 9.48 -3.55
N ILE A 91 7.23 8.83 -2.90
CA ILE A 91 6.84 9.09 -1.53
C ILE A 91 8.04 8.94 -0.59
N LYS A 92 8.81 7.84 -0.71
CA LYS A 92 10.06 7.63 0.04
C LYS A 92 11.05 8.78 -0.11
N THR A 93 11.22 9.27 -1.33
CA THR A 93 12.10 10.41 -1.60
C THR A 93 11.58 11.68 -0.89
N ASP A 94 10.28 11.92 -0.90
CA ASP A 94 9.67 13.08 -0.25
C ASP A 94 9.75 12.99 1.29
N PHE A 95 9.62 11.79 1.88
CA PHE A 95 9.91 11.55 3.31
C PHE A 95 11.34 11.96 3.67
N SER A 96 12.34 11.61 2.84
CA SER A 96 13.75 11.94 3.09
C SER A 96 14.03 13.44 3.04
N LYS A 97 13.40 14.17 2.10
CA LYS A 97 13.55 15.63 1.95
C LYS A 97 12.99 16.40 3.14
N LEU A 98 11.89 15.91 3.71
CA LEU A 98 11.22 16.53 4.85
C LEU A 98 11.88 16.22 6.20
N GLY A 99 12.91 15.37 6.22
CA GLY A 99 13.60 14.99 7.46
C GLY A 99 12.73 14.18 8.43
N ILE A 100 11.65 13.59 7.94
CA ILE A 100 10.72 12.77 8.73
C ILE A 100 11.44 11.44 9.04
N ARG A 101 12.06 11.33 10.22
CA ARG A 101 12.74 10.11 10.68
C ARG A 101 11.77 9.23 11.47
N ARG A 102 11.05 8.31 10.81
CA ARG A 102 10.31 7.23 11.48
C ARG A 102 10.87 5.86 11.09
N HIS A 103 10.87 4.95 12.06
CA HIS A 103 11.54 3.64 12.01
C HIS A 103 10.66 2.49 11.51
N VAL A 104 9.34 2.68 11.35
CA VAL A 104 8.50 1.82 10.49
C VAL A 104 8.42 2.51 9.16
N GLN A 105 9.00 1.86 8.18
CA GLN A 105 9.72 2.54 7.14
C GLN A 105 8.94 2.38 5.84
N ILE A 106 8.82 3.44 5.08
CA ILE A 106 8.33 3.36 3.69
C ILE A 106 9.11 2.31 2.88
N GLU A 107 10.31 1.92 3.34
CA GLU A 107 11.07 0.74 2.96
C GLU A 107 10.29 -0.58 3.17
N ASP A 108 9.69 -0.81 4.33
CA ASP A 108 8.90 -2.03 4.62
C ASP A 108 7.70 -2.11 3.67
N VAL A 109 7.06 -0.96 3.38
CA VAL A 109 5.98 -0.88 2.39
C VAL A 109 6.50 -1.27 1.00
N LEU A 110 7.68 -0.78 0.61
CA LEU A 110 8.29 -1.10 -0.68
C LEU A 110 8.65 -2.59 -0.78
N ASP A 111 9.26 -3.16 0.25
CA ASP A 111 9.67 -4.56 0.29
C ASP A 111 8.46 -5.50 0.25
N GLN A 112 7.41 -5.18 1.02
CA GLN A 112 6.14 -5.91 1.02
C GLN A 112 5.39 -5.78 -0.31
N LEU A 113 5.40 -4.60 -0.94
CA LEU A 113 4.81 -4.40 -2.27
C LEU A 113 5.54 -5.25 -3.33
N GLN A 114 6.87 -5.31 -3.29
CA GLN A 114 7.63 -6.16 -4.20
C GLN A 114 7.38 -7.65 -3.94
N ALA A 115 7.30 -8.06 -2.68
CA ALA A 115 6.95 -9.44 -2.31
C ALA A 115 5.56 -9.80 -2.83
N TYR A 116 4.59 -8.90 -2.65
CA TYR A 116 3.23 -9.04 -3.17
C TYR A 116 3.22 -9.21 -4.70
N GLN A 117 3.92 -8.34 -5.44
CA GLN A 117 4.00 -8.42 -6.90
C GLN A 117 4.64 -9.73 -7.40
N ARG A 118 5.69 -10.21 -6.71
CA ARG A 118 6.29 -11.52 -7.01
C ARG A 118 5.31 -12.66 -6.78
N ALA A 119 4.54 -12.61 -5.68
CA ALA A 119 3.50 -13.61 -5.41
C ALA A 119 2.39 -13.58 -6.47
N ALA A 120 1.89 -12.39 -6.82
CA ALA A 120 0.88 -12.21 -7.86
C ALA A 120 1.35 -12.75 -9.23
N LYS A 121 2.61 -12.49 -9.60
CA LYS A 121 3.22 -13.05 -10.81
C LYS A 121 3.29 -14.58 -10.76
N SER A 122 3.77 -15.15 -9.64
CA SER A 122 3.84 -16.60 -9.46
C SER A 122 2.46 -17.26 -9.56
N ILE A 123 1.41 -16.60 -9.06
CA ILE A 123 0.03 -17.06 -9.19
C ILE A 123 -0.42 -17.02 -10.65
N ALA A 124 -0.11 -15.94 -11.37
CA ALA A 124 -0.44 -15.85 -12.79
C ALA A 124 0.25 -16.96 -13.60
N ASP A 125 1.55 -17.19 -13.39
CA ASP A 125 2.29 -18.28 -14.03
C ASP A 125 1.66 -19.65 -13.73
N LEU A 126 1.19 -19.86 -12.50
CA LEU A 126 0.50 -21.08 -12.09
C LEU A 126 -0.87 -21.21 -12.75
N LEU A 127 -1.63 -20.12 -12.89
CA LEU A 127 -2.91 -20.10 -13.61
C LEU A 127 -2.73 -20.40 -15.10
N PHE A 128 -1.71 -19.84 -15.74
CA PHE A 128 -1.36 -20.18 -17.12
C PHE A 128 -0.95 -21.65 -17.26
N ARG A 129 -0.16 -22.18 -16.32
CA ARG A 129 0.20 -23.60 -16.29
C ARG A 129 -1.02 -24.50 -16.12
N ILE A 130 -1.95 -24.16 -15.22
CA ILE A 130 -3.21 -24.89 -15.05
C ILE A 130 -4.06 -24.82 -16.33
N GLY A 131 -4.07 -23.66 -16.99
CA GLY A 131 -4.87 -23.35 -18.16
C GLY A 131 -6.05 -22.47 -17.81
N LEU A 132 -6.15 -21.32 -18.51
CA LEU A 132 -7.24 -20.35 -18.33
C LEU A 132 -8.58 -20.87 -18.87
N ASP A 133 -8.52 -21.75 -19.87
CA ASP A 133 -9.68 -22.42 -20.47
C ASP A 133 -9.53 -23.96 -20.45
N GLU A 134 -10.47 -24.68 -21.05
CA GLU A 134 -10.45 -26.16 -21.13
C GLU A 134 -9.41 -26.73 -22.11
N LYS A 135 -8.77 -25.90 -22.93
CA LYS A 135 -7.87 -26.29 -24.03
C LYS A 135 -6.40 -25.96 -23.75
N GLN A 136 -6.15 -25.04 -22.84
CA GLN A 136 -4.82 -24.56 -22.47
C GLN A 136 -4.25 -25.31 -21.26
N GLY A 137 -2.92 -25.24 -21.12
CA GLY A 137 -2.20 -25.76 -19.95
C GLY A 137 -2.48 -27.23 -19.63
N LEU A 138 -2.43 -27.55 -18.34
CA LEU A 138 -2.70 -28.88 -17.78
C LEU A 138 -4.14 -29.34 -18.03
N ARG A 139 -5.13 -28.42 -18.07
CA ARG A 139 -6.51 -28.76 -18.44
C ARG A 139 -6.61 -29.30 -19.86
N GLY A 140 -5.95 -28.63 -20.81
CA GLY A 140 -5.89 -29.07 -22.19
C GLY A 140 -5.13 -30.38 -22.38
N GLU A 141 -4.02 -30.55 -21.67
CA GLU A 141 -3.24 -31.79 -21.64
C GLU A 141 -4.08 -32.97 -21.13
N LEU A 142 -4.77 -32.77 -20.00
CA LEU A 142 -5.69 -33.74 -19.44
C LEU A 142 -6.78 -34.12 -20.45
N ARG A 143 -7.41 -33.13 -21.09
CA ARG A 143 -8.43 -33.36 -22.11
C ARG A 143 -7.90 -34.14 -23.32
N ARG A 144 -6.68 -33.87 -23.77
CA ARG A 144 -6.06 -34.63 -24.89
C ARG A 144 -5.75 -36.07 -24.49
N SER A 145 -5.21 -36.27 -23.29
CA SER A 145 -4.84 -37.60 -22.79
C SER A 145 -6.04 -38.53 -22.67
N ILE A 146 -7.21 -38.00 -22.28
CA ILE A 146 -8.44 -38.79 -22.20
C ILE A 146 -9.05 -39.12 -23.55
N HIS A 147 -9.04 -38.18 -24.51
CA HIS A 147 -9.58 -38.43 -25.85
C HIS A 147 -8.90 -39.63 -26.52
N GLY A 148 -7.61 -39.84 -26.26
CA GLY A 148 -6.90 -41.03 -26.75
C GLY A 148 -7.48 -42.34 -26.22
N ALA A 149 -7.85 -42.40 -24.94
CA ALA A 149 -8.49 -43.56 -24.33
C ALA A 149 -9.95 -43.71 -24.79
N GLU A 150 -10.74 -42.63 -24.79
CA GLU A 150 -12.15 -42.62 -25.20
C GLU A 150 -12.33 -43.04 -26.67
N ASN A 151 -11.48 -42.53 -27.58
CA ASN A 151 -11.51 -42.90 -29.00
C ASN A 151 -11.16 -44.37 -29.19
N LEU A 152 -10.08 -44.84 -28.56
CA LEU A 152 -9.65 -46.24 -28.67
C LEU A 152 -10.73 -47.21 -28.17
N LEU A 153 -11.37 -46.90 -27.03
CA LEU A 153 -12.48 -47.70 -26.50
C LEU A 153 -13.68 -47.74 -27.45
N SER A 154 -13.96 -46.63 -28.14
CA SER A 154 -15.07 -46.52 -29.09
C SER A 154 -14.78 -47.29 -30.38
N GLU A 155 -13.57 -47.16 -30.93
CA GLU A 155 -13.13 -47.83 -32.16
C GLU A 155 -13.17 -49.36 -32.01
N VAL A 156 -12.74 -49.88 -30.87
CA VAL A 156 -12.70 -51.33 -30.60
C VAL A 156 -14.01 -51.88 -30.04
N GLN A 157 -15.05 -51.04 -29.93
CA GLN A 157 -16.36 -51.41 -29.35
C GLN A 157 -16.19 -52.13 -28.00
N ALA A 158 -15.43 -51.49 -27.11
CA ALA A 158 -15.03 -52.08 -25.84
C ALA A 158 -16.24 -52.50 -24.99
N SER A 159 -16.03 -53.50 -24.12
CA SER A 159 -17.09 -54.01 -23.26
C SER A 159 -17.71 -52.91 -22.37
N PRO A 160 -18.99 -53.05 -21.97
CA PRO A 160 -19.66 -52.09 -21.09
C PRO A 160 -18.89 -51.81 -19.79
N VAL A 161 -18.15 -52.80 -19.26
CA VAL A 161 -17.33 -52.65 -18.05
C VAL A 161 -16.24 -51.59 -18.26
N LEU A 162 -15.49 -51.68 -19.36
CA LEU A 162 -14.41 -50.73 -19.66
C LEU A 162 -14.95 -49.32 -19.94
N MET A 163 -16.14 -49.22 -20.54
CA MET A 163 -16.83 -47.93 -20.73
C MET A 163 -17.23 -47.31 -19.38
N VAL A 164 -17.77 -48.11 -18.45
CA VAL A 164 -18.15 -47.64 -17.11
C VAL A 164 -16.93 -47.20 -16.30
N ASP A 165 -15.81 -47.92 -16.38
CA ASP A 165 -14.56 -47.54 -15.73
C ASP A 165 -14.09 -46.16 -16.21
N MET A 166 -14.06 -45.94 -17.52
CA MET A 166 -13.69 -44.66 -18.14
C MET A 166 -14.61 -43.52 -17.68
N LEU A 167 -15.93 -43.73 -17.69
CA LEU A 167 -16.91 -42.75 -17.21
C LEU A 167 -16.76 -42.45 -15.71
N THR A 168 -16.36 -43.46 -14.92
CA THR A 168 -16.14 -43.31 -13.48
C THR A 168 -14.91 -42.45 -13.19
N LEU A 169 -13.81 -42.64 -13.93
CA LEU A 169 -12.65 -41.75 -13.83
C LEU A 169 -13.00 -40.32 -14.22
N ARG A 170 -13.75 -40.16 -15.31
CA ARG A 170 -14.27 -38.85 -15.73
C ARG A 170 -15.11 -38.14 -14.69
N ARG A 171 -15.93 -38.89 -13.97
CA ARG A 171 -16.73 -38.36 -12.87
C ARG A 171 -15.84 -37.87 -11.73
N ASN A 172 -14.83 -38.65 -11.34
CA ASN A 172 -13.87 -38.25 -10.30
C ASN A 172 -13.11 -36.96 -10.71
N GLU A 173 -12.67 -36.89 -11.96
CA GLU A 173 -12.01 -35.70 -12.52
C GLU A 173 -12.91 -34.47 -12.42
N LYS A 174 -14.15 -34.55 -12.94
CA LYS A 174 -15.10 -33.43 -12.92
C LYS A 174 -15.44 -32.99 -11.50
N ASP A 175 -15.66 -33.95 -10.60
CA ASP A 175 -15.91 -33.67 -9.20
C ASP A 175 -14.71 -32.95 -8.54
N PHE A 176 -13.48 -33.33 -8.88
CA PHE A 176 -12.29 -32.60 -8.43
C PHE A 176 -12.26 -31.18 -8.99
N ILE A 177 -12.51 -30.99 -10.29
CA ILE A 177 -12.46 -29.67 -10.93
C ILE A 177 -13.44 -28.70 -10.27
N ILE A 178 -14.65 -29.17 -9.94
CA ILE A 178 -15.70 -28.35 -9.31
C ILE A 178 -15.41 -28.11 -7.83
N ARG A 179 -15.03 -29.16 -7.09
CA ARG A 179 -15.00 -29.13 -5.61
C ARG A 179 -13.61 -28.92 -5.01
N LYS A 180 -12.55 -29.06 -5.81
CA LYS A 180 -11.14 -28.93 -5.44
C LYS A 180 -10.73 -29.79 -4.22
N ASN A 181 -11.34 -30.97 -4.08
CA ASN A 181 -11.13 -31.85 -2.92
C ASN A 181 -10.24 -33.05 -3.28
N THR A 182 -9.15 -33.23 -2.53
CA THR A 182 -8.16 -34.29 -2.78
C THR A 182 -8.70 -35.71 -2.71
N LYS A 183 -9.83 -35.96 -2.02
CA LYS A 183 -10.46 -37.29 -2.00
C LYS A 183 -10.78 -37.84 -3.40
N TYR A 184 -10.96 -36.96 -4.38
CA TYR A 184 -11.23 -37.35 -5.76
C TYR A 184 -9.97 -37.80 -6.49
N LEU A 185 -8.79 -37.36 -6.05
CA LEU A 185 -7.51 -37.94 -6.49
C LEU A 185 -7.41 -39.39 -6.02
N ASP A 186 -7.64 -39.67 -4.75
CA ASP A 186 -7.56 -41.03 -4.19
C ASP A 186 -8.56 -41.96 -4.89
N LYS A 187 -9.79 -41.49 -5.10
CA LYS A 187 -10.80 -42.24 -5.86
C LYS A 187 -10.39 -42.46 -7.31
N HIS A 188 -9.82 -41.45 -7.96
CA HIS A 188 -9.35 -41.60 -9.34
C HIS A 188 -8.24 -42.65 -9.43
N GLN A 189 -7.25 -42.60 -8.54
CA GLN A 189 -6.16 -43.59 -8.49
C GLN A 189 -6.67 -45.01 -8.24
N ALA A 190 -7.56 -45.21 -7.26
CA ALA A 190 -8.14 -46.53 -6.97
C ALA A 190 -8.93 -47.09 -8.16
N ASN A 191 -9.77 -46.27 -8.80
CA ASN A 191 -10.54 -46.68 -9.97
C ASN A 191 -9.64 -46.88 -11.21
N SER A 192 -8.52 -46.15 -11.33
CA SER A 192 -7.55 -46.37 -12.40
C SER A 192 -6.90 -47.73 -12.29
N GLU A 193 -6.58 -48.19 -11.08
CA GLU A 193 -6.04 -49.53 -10.87
C GLU A 193 -7.06 -50.63 -11.17
N LEU A 194 -8.32 -50.44 -10.78
CA LEU A 194 -9.41 -51.34 -11.18
C LEU A 194 -9.55 -51.39 -12.71
N PHE A 195 -9.51 -50.24 -13.37
CA PHE A 195 -9.60 -50.17 -14.82
C PHE A 195 -8.42 -50.90 -15.48
N LYS A 196 -7.18 -50.71 -15.00
CA LYS A 196 -6.00 -51.45 -15.49
C LYS A 196 -6.18 -52.97 -15.33
N GLN A 197 -6.79 -53.43 -14.24
CA GLN A 197 -7.10 -54.85 -14.03
C GLN A 197 -8.13 -55.35 -15.05
N ASN A 198 -9.23 -54.60 -15.25
CA ASN A 198 -10.27 -54.94 -16.22
C ASN A 198 -9.76 -54.94 -17.67
N ILE A 199 -8.82 -54.03 -18.01
CA ILE A 199 -8.14 -54.05 -19.31
C ILE A 199 -7.36 -55.35 -19.49
N LYS A 200 -6.59 -55.77 -18.48
CA LYS A 200 -5.80 -57.02 -18.54
C LYS A 200 -6.69 -58.25 -18.74
N SER A 201 -7.84 -58.31 -18.07
CA SER A 201 -8.79 -59.43 -18.16
C SER A 201 -9.76 -59.36 -19.35
N SER A 202 -9.74 -58.29 -20.14
CA SER A 202 -10.63 -58.14 -21.29
C SER A 202 -10.28 -59.05 -22.48
N GLU A 203 -11.20 -59.22 -23.42
CA GLU A 203 -10.99 -59.95 -24.68
C GLU A 203 -10.28 -59.10 -25.77
N LEU A 204 -9.74 -57.93 -25.40
CA LEU A 204 -9.02 -57.06 -26.33
C LEU A 204 -7.69 -57.68 -26.78
N THR A 205 -7.23 -57.29 -27.98
CA THR A 205 -5.91 -57.72 -28.48
C THR A 205 -4.79 -57.23 -27.56
N VAL A 206 -3.66 -57.94 -27.55
CA VAL A 206 -2.47 -57.55 -26.75
C VAL A 206 -2.02 -56.12 -27.09
N ILE A 207 -2.06 -55.75 -28.37
CA ILE A 207 -1.70 -54.41 -28.85
C ILE A 207 -2.66 -53.36 -28.27
N THR A 208 -3.98 -53.59 -28.38
CA THR A 208 -4.99 -52.68 -27.85
C THR A 208 -4.89 -52.53 -26.33
N LYS A 209 -4.67 -53.63 -25.60
CA LYS A 209 -4.48 -53.59 -24.14
C LYS A 209 -3.28 -52.71 -23.76
N HIS A 210 -2.17 -52.84 -24.49
CA HIS A 210 -0.98 -52.02 -24.26
C HIS A 210 -1.26 -50.54 -24.55
N GLN A 211 -1.85 -50.22 -25.70
CA GLN A 211 -2.19 -48.84 -26.08
C GLN A 211 -3.14 -48.19 -25.07
N LEU A 212 -4.20 -48.90 -24.65
CA LEU A 212 -5.15 -48.39 -23.67
C LEU A 212 -4.51 -48.19 -22.29
N SER A 213 -3.65 -49.11 -21.86
CA SER A 213 -2.90 -48.97 -20.61
C SER A 213 -1.96 -47.76 -20.62
N GLN A 214 -1.31 -47.51 -21.77
CA GLN A 214 -0.45 -46.34 -21.95
C GLN A 214 -1.25 -45.03 -21.92
N SER A 215 -2.38 -44.97 -22.64
CA SER A 215 -3.28 -43.81 -22.61
C SER A 215 -3.83 -43.54 -21.21
N LEU A 216 -4.23 -44.59 -20.48
CA LEU A 216 -4.70 -44.48 -19.10
C LEU A 216 -3.61 -43.98 -18.15
N SER A 217 -2.35 -44.43 -18.33
CA SER A 217 -1.22 -43.94 -17.55
C SER A 217 -0.94 -42.46 -17.83
N ALA A 218 -1.01 -42.03 -19.10
CA ALA A 218 -0.86 -40.63 -19.48
C ALA A 218 -1.98 -39.77 -18.87
N TYR A 219 -3.22 -40.25 -18.91
CA TYR A 219 -4.37 -39.59 -18.30
C TYR A 219 -4.24 -39.46 -16.78
N GLN A 220 -3.80 -40.52 -16.11
CA GLN A 220 -3.53 -40.49 -14.67
C GLN A 220 -2.46 -39.45 -14.30
N MET A 221 -1.33 -39.44 -15.00
CA MET A 221 -0.26 -38.46 -14.75
C MET A 221 -0.73 -37.02 -15.01
N ALA A 222 -1.46 -36.78 -16.10
CA ALA A 222 -2.01 -35.46 -16.41
C ALA A 222 -2.98 -34.99 -15.31
N PHE A 223 -3.81 -35.90 -14.77
CA PHE A 223 -4.73 -35.57 -13.69
C PHE A 223 -3.98 -35.26 -12.38
N GLU A 224 -2.97 -36.05 -12.04
CA GLU A 224 -2.11 -35.82 -10.88
C GLU A 224 -1.39 -34.46 -10.96
N HIS A 225 -0.82 -34.12 -12.12
CA HIS A 225 -0.20 -32.82 -12.35
C HIS A 225 -1.19 -31.67 -12.18
N LEU A 226 -2.42 -31.80 -12.73
CA LEU A 226 -3.47 -30.80 -12.56
C LEU A 226 -3.85 -30.63 -11.09
N VAL A 227 -4.03 -31.73 -10.35
CA VAL A 227 -4.36 -31.70 -8.93
C VAL A 227 -3.25 -31.01 -8.14
N GLN A 228 -1.98 -31.37 -8.35
CA GLN A 228 -0.85 -30.76 -7.63
C GLN A 228 -0.73 -29.26 -7.90
N ALA A 229 -0.88 -28.83 -9.16
CA ALA A 229 -0.86 -27.42 -9.51
C ALA A 229 -2.01 -26.65 -8.84
N GLN A 230 -3.21 -27.25 -8.81
CA GLN A 230 -4.39 -26.65 -8.18
C GLN A 230 -4.28 -26.57 -6.65
N LEU A 231 -3.65 -27.55 -6.00
CA LEU A 231 -3.37 -27.51 -4.56
C LEU A 231 -2.32 -26.47 -4.22
N SER A 232 -1.27 -26.35 -5.03
CA SER A 232 -0.23 -25.32 -4.89
C SER A 232 -0.83 -23.91 -5.04
N LEU A 233 -1.80 -23.74 -5.94
CA LEU A 233 -2.55 -22.49 -6.08
C LEU A 233 -3.34 -22.19 -4.81
N GLY A 234 -3.96 -23.22 -4.22
CA GLY A 234 -4.71 -23.12 -2.98
C GLY A 234 -5.99 -22.29 -3.12
N ASN A 235 -6.33 -21.50 -2.11
CA ASN A 235 -7.51 -20.64 -2.10
C ASN A 235 -7.35 -19.40 -1.22
N LEU A 236 -8.24 -18.42 -1.42
CA LEU A 236 -8.36 -17.17 -0.66
C LEU A 236 -8.93 -17.35 0.77
N LYS A 237 -8.85 -18.56 1.34
CA LYS A 237 -9.15 -18.81 2.77
C LYS A 237 -7.88 -19.16 3.55
N GLY A 238 -6.71 -18.78 3.02
CA GLY A 238 -5.42 -18.97 3.68
C GLY A 238 -4.67 -20.24 3.28
N GLN A 239 -4.95 -20.82 2.11
CA GLN A 239 -4.25 -22.01 1.63
C GLN A 239 -3.46 -21.73 0.36
N GLY A 240 -2.27 -22.33 0.24
CA GLY A 240 -1.41 -22.24 -0.95
C GLY A 240 -1.00 -20.81 -1.29
N ALA A 241 -0.59 -20.60 -2.55
CA ALA A 241 -0.10 -19.31 -3.03
C ALA A 241 -1.14 -18.18 -2.87
N LEU A 242 -2.43 -18.45 -3.10
CA LEU A 242 -3.49 -17.46 -2.92
C LEU A 242 -3.63 -16.99 -1.47
N GLY A 243 -3.47 -17.90 -0.50
CA GLY A 243 -3.47 -17.56 0.92
C GLY A 243 -2.28 -16.69 1.32
N GLU A 244 -1.08 -17.03 0.85
CA GLU A 244 0.14 -16.25 1.08
C GLU A 244 0.02 -14.84 0.48
N MET A 245 -0.49 -14.73 -0.75
CA MET A 245 -0.72 -13.43 -1.40
C MET A 245 -1.73 -12.57 -0.61
N GLN A 246 -2.80 -13.17 -0.09
CA GLN A 246 -3.77 -12.45 0.73
C GLN A 246 -3.16 -11.93 2.04
N LEU A 247 -2.28 -12.72 2.69
CA LEU A 247 -1.56 -12.27 3.89
C LEU A 247 -0.64 -11.08 3.57
N LEU A 248 0.08 -11.13 2.44
CA LEU A 248 0.88 -10.00 1.96
C LEU A 248 0.01 -8.76 1.69
N ALA A 249 -1.15 -8.92 1.07
CA ALA A 249 -2.10 -7.82 0.83
C ALA A 249 -2.56 -7.16 2.14
N THR A 250 -3.00 -7.97 3.11
CA THR A 250 -3.46 -7.49 4.42
C THR A 250 -2.34 -6.80 5.21
N ASN A 251 -1.13 -7.35 5.19
CA ASN A 251 0.03 -6.73 5.84
C ASN A 251 0.38 -5.38 5.19
N LEU A 252 0.38 -5.32 3.86
CA LEU A 252 0.68 -4.10 3.12
C LEU A 252 -0.39 -3.02 3.36
N GLU A 253 -1.67 -3.40 3.40
CA GLU A 253 -2.76 -2.50 3.77
C GLU A 253 -2.60 -1.98 5.21
N SER A 254 -2.23 -2.85 6.16
CA SER A 254 -1.98 -2.45 7.54
C SER A 254 -0.83 -1.44 7.65
N LEU A 255 0.29 -1.69 6.98
CA LEU A 255 1.44 -0.79 6.95
C LEU A 255 1.08 0.57 6.34
N MET A 256 0.36 0.60 5.22
CA MET A 256 -0.08 1.84 4.59
C MET A 256 -1.05 2.64 5.48
N ASN A 257 -1.97 1.96 6.16
CA ASN A 257 -2.88 2.58 7.12
C ASN A 257 -2.14 3.17 8.32
N GLN A 258 -1.18 2.45 8.87
CA GLN A 258 -0.33 2.92 9.97
C GLN A 258 0.47 4.15 9.53
N LEU A 259 1.14 4.09 8.38
CA LEU A 259 1.92 5.20 7.84
C LEU A 259 1.05 6.44 7.58
N GLY A 260 -0.17 6.24 7.05
CA GLY A 260 -1.13 7.32 6.83
C GLY A 260 -1.64 7.95 8.13
N THR A 261 -1.86 7.14 9.16
CA THR A 261 -2.28 7.60 10.50
C THR A 261 -1.16 8.39 11.17
N ASP A 262 0.06 7.87 11.12
CA ASP A 262 1.28 8.48 11.64
C ASP A 262 1.54 9.86 11.02
N LEU A 263 1.45 9.95 9.70
CA LEU A 263 1.67 11.21 8.98
C LEU A 263 0.58 12.25 9.29
N ARG A 264 -0.67 11.82 9.47
CA ARG A 264 -1.77 12.71 9.91
C ARG A 264 -1.55 13.21 11.33
N GLN A 265 -1.00 12.38 12.22
CA GLN A 265 -0.63 12.79 13.57
C GLN A 265 0.54 13.78 13.56
N ASP A 266 1.55 13.59 12.71
CA ASP A 266 2.64 14.56 12.55
C ASP A 266 2.10 15.91 12.03
N LEU A 267 1.17 15.90 11.08
CA LEU A 267 0.49 17.10 10.60
C LEU A 267 -0.24 17.85 11.70
N THR A 268 -0.97 17.16 12.57
CA THR A 268 -1.68 17.81 13.68
C THR A 268 -0.71 18.37 14.72
N GLN A 269 0.40 17.67 14.98
CA GLN A 269 1.45 18.15 15.88
C GLN A 269 2.15 19.40 15.33
N ILE A 270 2.58 19.39 14.06
CA ILE A 270 3.19 20.56 13.39
C ILE A 270 2.23 21.76 13.42
N LYS A 271 0.94 21.54 13.18
CA LYS A 271 -0.09 22.59 13.29
C LYS A 271 -0.16 23.16 14.70
N GLN A 272 -0.22 22.32 15.73
CA GLN A 272 -0.32 22.77 17.12
C GLN A 272 0.94 23.50 17.59
N GLU A 273 2.13 22.96 17.32
CA GLU A 273 3.42 23.58 17.68
C GLU A 273 3.59 24.94 16.99
N SER A 274 3.19 25.05 15.71
CA SER A 274 3.21 26.31 14.96
C SER A 274 2.33 27.39 15.61
N HIS A 275 1.11 27.03 16.03
CA HIS A 275 0.20 27.96 16.69
C HIS A 275 0.73 28.44 18.04
N TRP A 276 1.25 27.55 18.88
CA TRP A 276 1.77 27.93 20.20
C TRP A 276 3.02 28.80 20.12
N TYR A 277 3.96 28.47 19.24
CA TYR A 277 5.16 29.29 19.00
C TYR A 277 4.80 30.71 18.54
N ASN A 278 3.85 30.82 17.59
CA ASN A 278 3.37 32.12 17.11
C ASN A 278 2.72 32.95 18.23
N MET A 279 1.90 32.32 19.07
CA MET A 279 1.26 32.98 20.21
C MET A 279 2.28 33.47 21.24
N LEU A 280 3.27 32.65 21.59
CA LEU A 280 4.34 33.02 22.51
C LEU A 280 5.15 34.22 22.02
N LEU A 281 5.57 34.22 20.76
CA LEU A 281 6.29 35.36 20.18
C LEU A 281 5.44 36.63 20.16
N LEU A 282 4.15 36.53 19.81
CA LEU A 282 3.24 37.67 19.80
C LEU A 282 3.07 38.29 21.20
N VAL A 283 2.90 37.45 22.23
CA VAL A 283 2.85 37.90 23.62
C VAL A 283 4.17 38.57 24.03
N LEU A 284 5.31 37.96 23.70
CA LEU A 284 6.64 38.49 24.05
C LEU A 284 6.88 39.87 23.43
N VAL A 285 6.55 40.05 22.14
CA VAL A 285 6.65 41.34 21.44
C VAL A 285 5.69 42.38 22.04
N SER A 286 4.48 41.97 22.42
CA SER A 286 3.47 42.83 23.05
C SER A 286 3.90 43.32 24.44
N VAL A 287 4.54 42.44 25.23
CA VAL A 287 5.06 42.80 26.56
C VAL A 287 6.26 43.74 26.44
N ILE A 288 7.20 43.47 25.53
CA ILE A 288 8.39 44.32 25.31
C ILE A 288 7.99 45.72 24.83
N SER A 289 7.10 45.80 23.84
CA SER A 289 6.62 47.08 23.31
C SER A 289 5.87 47.89 24.37
N SER A 290 4.99 47.25 25.14
CA SER A 290 4.25 47.88 26.25
C SER A 290 5.19 48.39 27.35
N GLY A 291 6.20 47.61 27.74
CA GLY A 291 7.23 48.02 28.70
C GLY A 291 8.01 49.25 28.23
N LEU A 292 8.42 49.28 26.96
CA LEU A 292 9.10 50.43 26.36
C LEU A 292 8.22 51.69 26.31
N LEU A 293 6.92 51.53 25.99
CA LEU A 293 5.97 52.64 26.00
C LEU A 293 5.80 53.24 27.41
N ILE A 294 5.69 52.39 28.44
CA ILE A 294 5.60 52.86 29.84
C ILE A 294 6.88 53.62 30.25
N LEU A 295 8.07 53.14 29.83
CA LEU A 295 9.34 53.82 30.09
C LEU A 295 9.41 55.18 29.40
N VAL A 296 8.98 55.28 28.15
CA VAL A 296 8.92 56.54 27.40
C VAL A 296 7.93 57.51 28.05
N ASN A 297 6.74 57.03 28.42
CA ASN A 297 5.75 57.85 29.12
C ASN A 297 6.35 58.44 30.41
N LYS A 298 6.93 57.61 31.27
CA LYS A 298 7.63 58.06 32.50
C LYS A 298 8.75 59.06 32.21
N MET A 299 9.49 58.90 31.11
CA MET A 299 10.57 59.82 30.72
C MET A 299 10.03 61.19 30.27
N ILE A 300 8.93 61.21 29.51
CA ILE A 300 8.29 62.44 29.04
C ILE A 300 7.68 63.19 30.23
N THR A 301 6.89 62.53 31.08
CA THR A 301 6.28 63.15 32.28
C THR A 301 7.35 63.79 33.17
N ARG A 302 8.43 63.06 33.50
CA ARG A 302 9.55 63.61 34.29
C ARG A 302 10.28 64.80 33.65
N ARG A 303 10.24 64.95 32.33
CA ARG A 303 10.83 66.11 31.63
C ARG A 303 9.85 67.29 31.65
N LEU A 304 8.56 67.02 31.48
CA LEU A 304 7.50 68.04 31.59
C LEU A 304 7.40 68.58 33.02
N ASP A 305 7.41 67.73 34.05
CA ASP A 305 7.37 68.15 35.46
C ASP A 305 8.55 69.07 35.81
N ARG A 306 9.76 68.78 35.30
CA ARG A 306 10.95 69.63 35.51
C ARG A 306 10.84 70.98 34.81
N LEU A 307 10.27 71.01 33.60
CA LEU A 307 9.99 72.26 32.89
C LEU A 307 8.93 73.09 33.61
N GLN A 308 7.86 72.45 34.08
CA GLN A 308 6.80 73.10 34.85
C GLN A 308 7.35 73.69 36.15
N HIS A 309 8.16 72.93 36.90
CA HIS A 309 8.81 73.45 38.10
C HIS A 309 9.76 74.63 37.81
N HIS A 310 10.54 74.60 36.72
CA HIS A 310 11.36 75.76 36.32
C HIS A 310 10.51 76.98 35.94
N LEU A 311 9.42 76.79 35.18
CA LEU A 311 8.52 77.87 34.79
C LEU A 311 7.74 78.45 35.97
N GLN A 312 7.36 77.62 36.95
CA GLN A 312 6.79 78.09 38.22
C GLN A 312 7.81 78.87 39.03
N GLY A 313 9.08 78.43 39.10
CA GLY A 313 10.16 79.21 39.73
C GLY A 313 10.39 80.58 39.09
N PHE A 314 10.34 80.66 37.75
CA PHE A 314 10.37 81.93 37.02
C PHE A 314 9.13 82.81 37.27
N ALA A 315 7.94 82.22 37.43
CA ALA A 315 6.71 82.94 37.71
C ALA A 315 6.59 83.41 39.17
N GLU A 316 7.25 82.73 40.10
CA GLU A 316 7.29 83.07 41.54
C GLU A 316 8.43 84.03 41.91
N GLY A 317 9.27 84.42 40.95
CA GLY A 317 10.18 85.56 41.09
C GLY A 317 11.64 85.24 41.39
N ASP A 318 12.10 84.00 41.26
CA ASP A 318 13.54 83.69 41.23
C ASP A 318 14.04 83.77 39.78
N ALA A 319 14.28 84.99 39.32
CA ALA A 319 15.05 85.25 38.12
C ALA A 319 16.39 85.88 38.54
N ASP A 320 17.34 85.02 38.89
CA ASP A 320 18.78 85.27 38.80
C ASP A 320 19.45 84.09 38.07
#